data_AF-A0A6L8K372-F1
#
_entry.id   AF-A0A6L8K372-F1
#
_cell.length_a   1.000
_cell.length_b   1.000
_cell.length_c   1.000
_cell.angle_alpha   90.00
_cell.angle_beta   90.00
_cell.angle_gamma   90.00
#
_symmetry.space_group_name_H-M   'P 1'
#
loop_
_entity.id
_entity.type
_entity.pdbx_description
1 polymer ?
#
loop_
_entity_poly.entity_id
_entity_poly.type
_entity_poly.pdbx_seq_one_letter_code
_entity_poly.pdbx_strand_id
1 'polypeptide(L)'
;MKVWAQRRREDGAALASLVPVVEGASLLELLVVDTTLEGNRRTSKVARLQTIGEQRILAQLAVPELVQLKGWTLALSGIEERKGESKRVRGTSQTWVCQLYVPGNAVGFRVKDLHRAGVAIPRGAVREGSGTRGRLVVAGDHSNALHRNTTCAELHSHQIATFPQKRLINCSLLWMSDSTFELGGLHVSPAHDDRPEQLERAGWLCELDTEVRELSKREARLLR
;
A
#
# COMPACT_ATOMS: atom_id res chain seq x y z
N MET A 1 -1.88 -6.49 -6.18
CA MET A 1 -2.60 -7.19 -5.11
C MET A 1 -3.94 -7.57 -5.70
N LYS A 2 -4.51 -8.72 -5.34
CA LYS A 2 -5.87 -9.06 -5.81
C LYS A 2 -6.89 -8.33 -4.94
N VAL A 3 -7.89 -7.70 -5.56
CA VAL A 3 -8.86 -6.84 -4.86
C VAL A 3 -10.27 -6.93 -5.44
N TRP A 4 -11.26 -6.73 -4.57
CA TRP A 4 -12.56 -6.20 -4.96
C TRP A 4 -12.51 -4.68 -4.85
N ALA A 5 -12.76 -3.97 -5.95
CA ALA A 5 -12.63 -2.51 -5.99
C ALA A 5 -13.99 -1.83 -6.17
N GLN A 6 -14.28 -0.87 -5.29
CA GLN A 6 -15.46 -0.02 -5.35
C GLN A 6 -15.06 1.46 -5.41
N ARG A 7 -15.86 2.30 -6.03
CA ARG A 7 -15.67 3.76 -6.11
C ARG A 7 -16.62 4.50 -5.19
N ARG A 8 -16.18 5.66 -4.70
CA ARG A 8 -16.98 6.60 -3.88
C ARG A 8 -17.46 7.82 -4.64
N ARG A 9 -16.96 8.05 -5.86
CA ARG A 9 -17.33 9.21 -6.66
C ARG A 9 -17.72 8.81 -8.07
N GLU A 10 -18.53 9.66 -8.69
CA GLU A 10 -18.83 9.62 -10.12
C GLU A 10 -18.70 11.04 -10.67
N ASP A 11 -17.79 11.22 -11.62
CA ASP A 11 -17.41 12.53 -12.18
C ASP A 11 -17.10 13.59 -11.10
N GLY A 12 -16.51 13.14 -9.98
CA GLY A 12 -16.16 13.96 -8.83
C GLY A 12 -17.27 14.13 -7.79
N ALA A 13 -18.53 13.81 -8.11
CA ALA A 13 -19.63 13.86 -7.16
C ALA A 13 -19.59 12.67 -6.20
N ALA A 14 -19.89 12.88 -4.91
CA ALA A 14 -19.92 11.79 -3.94
C ALA A 14 -21.15 10.90 -4.16
N LEU A 15 -20.94 9.59 -4.14
CA LEU A 15 -22.00 8.58 -4.24
C LEU A 15 -22.61 8.29 -2.87
N ALA A 16 -23.92 8.03 -2.84
CA ALA A 16 -24.65 7.65 -1.62
C ALA A 16 -24.21 6.27 -1.08
N SER A 17 -23.75 5.38 -1.95
CA SER A 17 -23.23 4.06 -1.60
C SER A 17 -22.03 3.71 -2.48
N LEU A 18 -21.27 2.68 -2.05
CA LEU A 18 -20.15 2.15 -2.82
C LEU A 18 -20.66 1.40 -4.04
N VAL A 19 -20.13 1.75 -5.21
CA VAL A 19 -20.45 1.09 -6.49
C VAL A 19 -19.19 0.40 -7.03
N PRO A 20 -19.28 -0.76 -7.70
CA PRO A 20 -18.11 -1.37 -8.34
C PRO A 20 -17.35 -0.38 -9.23
N VAL A 21 -16.01 -0.43 -9.23
CA VAL A 21 -15.22 0.38 -10.18
C VAL A 21 -15.43 -0.11 -11.61
N VAL A 22 -15.57 -1.42 -11.79
CA VAL A 22 -15.80 -2.08 -13.07
C VAL A 22 -17.03 -2.98 -12.92
N GLU A 23 -18.07 -2.72 -13.71
CA GLU A 23 -19.31 -3.51 -13.67
C GLU A 23 -19.06 -4.96 -14.08
N GLY A 24 -19.70 -5.90 -13.39
CA GLY A 24 -19.58 -7.34 -13.63
C GLY A 24 -18.24 -7.98 -13.22
N ALA A 25 -17.22 -7.19 -12.87
CA ALA A 25 -15.94 -7.72 -12.40
C ALA A 25 -16.00 -8.09 -10.91
N SER A 26 -15.65 -9.34 -10.60
CA SER A 26 -15.65 -9.83 -9.22
C SER A 26 -14.28 -9.77 -8.55
N LEU A 27 -13.15 -10.01 -9.23
CA LEU A 27 -11.83 -9.91 -8.61
C LEU A 27 -10.81 -9.39 -9.62
N LEU A 28 -10.01 -8.40 -9.23
CA LEU A 28 -9.10 -7.66 -10.11
C LEU A 28 -7.69 -7.62 -9.54
N GLU A 29 -6.69 -7.42 -10.39
CA GLU A 29 -5.33 -7.07 -9.98
C GLU A 29 -5.17 -5.56 -9.88
N LEU A 30 -4.89 -5.08 -8.67
CA LEU A 30 -4.51 -3.70 -8.39
C LEU A 30 -2.99 -3.57 -8.43
N LEU A 31 -2.49 -2.71 -9.31
CA LEU A 31 -1.07 -2.37 -9.42
C LEU A 31 -0.88 -0.87 -9.20
N VAL A 32 0.23 -0.48 -8.57
CA VAL A 32 0.66 0.92 -8.47
C VAL A 32 2.07 1.01 -9.01
N VAL A 33 2.22 1.75 -10.11
CA VAL A 33 3.46 1.78 -10.90
C VAL A 33 3.72 3.19 -11.44
N ASP A 34 4.99 3.47 -11.72
CA ASP A 34 5.38 4.63 -12.51
C ASP A 34 5.30 4.29 -14.01
N THR A 35 4.60 5.11 -14.78
CA THR A 35 4.39 4.89 -16.22
C THR A 35 4.60 6.19 -17.01
N THR A 36 5.11 6.10 -18.23
CA THR A 36 5.07 7.21 -19.18
C THR A 36 3.72 7.22 -19.87
N LEU A 37 2.91 8.25 -19.62
CA LEU A 37 1.65 8.44 -20.34
C LEU A 37 1.93 8.98 -21.75
N GLU A 38 1.11 8.61 -22.73
CA GLU A 38 1.31 8.96 -24.15
C GLU A 38 1.62 10.46 -24.33
N GLY A 39 2.74 10.75 -25.00
CA GLY A 39 3.20 12.13 -25.25
C GLY A 39 4.02 12.78 -24.14
N ASN A 40 4.11 12.17 -22.95
CA ASN A 40 4.91 12.68 -21.84
C ASN A 40 6.24 11.93 -21.69
N ARG A 41 7.35 12.69 -21.72
CA ARG A 41 8.70 12.16 -21.40
C ARG A 41 8.89 11.84 -19.92
N ARG A 42 8.02 12.36 -19.04
CA ARG A 42 8.11 12.17 -17.59
C ARG A 42 7.22 11.02 -17.13
N THR A 43 7.77 10.16 -16.28
CA THR A 43 7.01 9.12 -15.59
C THR A 43 6.03 9.73 -14.60
N SER A 44 4.83 9.18 -14.56
CA SER A 44 3.77 9.53 -13.61
C SER A 44 3.30 8.28 -12.89
N LYS A 45 3.03 8.40 -11.59
CA LYS A 45 2.49 7.30 -10.79
C LYS A 45 1.01 7.11 -11.11
N VAL A 46 0.61 5.86 -11.34
CA VAL A 46 -0.78 5.48 -11.60
C VAL A 46 -1.14 4.24 -10.80
N ALA A 47 -2.40 4.15 -10.37
CA ALA A 47 -3.00 2.91 -9.91
C ALA A 47 -3.85 2.32 -11.04
N ARG A 48 -3.72 1.02 -11.31
CA ARG A 48 -4.42 0.33 -12.39
C ARG A 48 -5.17 -0.87 -11.83
N LEU A 49 -6.39 -1.07 -12.30
CA LEU A 49 -7.13 -2.31 -12.14
C LEU A 49 -7.05 -3.10 -13.43
N GLN A 50 -6.66 -4.36 -13.34
CA GLN A 50 -6.49 -5.28 -14.46
C GLN A 50 -7.22 -6.60 -14.21
N THR A 51 -7.53 -7.32 -15.30
CA THR A 51 -7.93 -8.73 -15.22
C THR A 51 -6.76 -9.57 -14.68
N ILE A 52 -7.06 -10.57 -13.87
CA ILE A 52 -6.02 -11.39 -13.21
C ILE A 52 -5.19 -12.15 -14.27
N GLY A 53 -3.87 -11.96 -14.26
CA GLY A 53 -2.96 -12.66 -15.17
C GLY A 53 -2.93 -12.10 -16.59
N GLU A 54 -3.63 -11.01 -16.87
CA GLU A 54 -3.62 -10.31 -18.15
C GLU A 54 -3.17 -8.86 -17.97
N GLN A 55 -2.59 -8.25 -19.00
CA GLN A 55 -2.17 -6.84 -18.96
C GLN A 55 -3.29 -5.85 -19.36
N ARG A 56 -4.55 -6.32 -19.42
CA ARG A 56 -5.69 -5.50 -19.83
C ARG A 56 -6.09 -4.54 -18.71
N ILE A 57 -5.86 -3.25 -18.93
CA ILE A 57 -6.25 -2.18 -17.99
C ILE A 57 -7.76 -1.92 -18.13
N LEU A 58 -8.50 -2.12 -17.05
CA LEU A 58 -9.95 -1.88 -16.98
C LEU A 58 -10.28 -0.52 -16.38
N ALA A 59 -9.47 -0.05 -15.44
CA ALA A 59 -9.60 1.28 -14.85
C ALA A 59 -8.22 1.81 -14.43
N GLN A 60 -8.08 3.14 -14.43
CA GLN A 60 -6.84 3.82 -14.04
C GLN A 60 -7.15 5.05 -13.18
N LEU A 61 -6.33 5.24 -12.15
CA LEU A 61 -6.33 6.40 -11.28
C LEU A 61 -4.94 7.06 -11.36
N ALA A 62 -4.89 8.31 -11.81
CA ALA A 62 -3.67 9.10 -11.84
C ALA A 62 -3.37 9.69 -10.46
N VAL A 63 -2.08 9.88 -10.16
CA VAL A 63 -1.58 10.47 -8.91
C VAL A 63 -2.20 9.77 -7.68
N PRO A 64 -2.09 8.43 -7.56
CA PRO A 64 -2.73 7.70 -6.49
C PRO A 64 -2.08 8.02 -5.14
N GLU A 65 -2.90 8.30 -4.15
CA GLU A 65 -2.52 8.51 -2.76
C GLU A 65 -3.19 7.47 -1.88
N LEU A 66 -2.40 6.78 -1.05
CA LEU A 66 -2.94 5.88 -0.04
C LEU A 66 -3.45 6.71 1.13
N VAL A 67 -4.77 6.78 1.26
CA VAL A 67 -5.45 7.56 2.32
C VAL A 67 -5.64 6.72 3.57
N GLN A 68 -5.94 5.43 3.38
CA GLN A 68 -6.21 4.53 4.49
C GLN A 68 -5.83 3.08 4.14
N LEU A 69 -5.35 2.35 5.14
CA LEU A 69 -5.30 0.90 5.17
C LEU A 69 -5.74 0.46 6.57
N LYS A 70 -6.81 -0.33 6.66
CA LYS A 70 -7.30 -0.86 7.93
C LYS A 70 -7.74 -2.29 7.75
N GLY A 71 -7.08 -3.22 8.45
CA GLY A 71 -7.25 -4.64 8.21
C GLY A 71 -6.88 -4.97 6.75
N TRP A 72 -7.84 -5.50 6.00
CA TRP A 72 -7.65 -5.88 4.60
C TRP A 72 -8.27 -4.88 3.62
N THR A 73 -8.75 -3.74 4.10
CA THR A 73 -9.35 -2.70 3.25
C THR A 73 -8.36 -1.56 3.08
N LEU A 74 -8.08 -1.21 1.83
CA LEU A 74 -7.27 -0.05 1.47
C LEU A 74 -8.11 0.99 0.73
N ALA A 75 -7.79 2.27 0.88
CA ALA A 75 -8.44 3.36 0.18
C ALA A 75 -7.41 4.18 -0.60
N LEU A 76 -7.57 4.26 -1.91
CA LEU A 76 -6.76 5.09 -2.80
C LEU A 76 -7.57 6.30 -3.25
N SER A 77 -7.01 7.49 -3.11
CA SER A 77 -7.52 8.72 -3.72
C SER A 77 -6.68 9.07 -4.93
N GLY A 78 -7.25 9.78 -5.90
CA GLY A 78 -6.50 10.28 -7.05
C GLY A 78 -7.43 10.90 -8.08
N ILE A 79 -6.98 10.92 -9.33
CA ILE A 79 -7.68 11.54 -10.46
C ILE A 79 -8.10 10.48 -11.47
N GLU A 80 -9.40 10.38 -11.73
CA GLU A 80 -9.94 9.59 -12.83
C GLU A 80 -10.03 10.48 -14.07
N GLU A 81 -9.34 10.08 -15.13
CA GLU A 81 -9.34 10.78 -16.41
C GLU A 81 -10.31 10.12 -17.39
N ARG A 82 -11.28 10.91 -17.89
CA ARG A 82 -12.25 10.46 -18.89
C ARG A 82 -12.13 11.32 -20.13
N LYS A 83 -12.17 10.70 -21.31
CA LYS A 83 -12.33 11.42 -22.58
C LYS A 83 -13.81 11.76 -22.74
N GLY A 84 -14.14 13.04 -22.67
CA GLY A 84 -15.50 13.50 -22.92
C GLY A 84 -15.85 13.51 -24.42
N GLU A 85 -17.10 13.82 -24.74
CA GLU A 85 -17.61 13.92 -26.12
C GLU A 85 -16.81 14.90 -26.99
N SER A 86 -16.24 15.94 -26.38
CA SER A 86 -15.41 16.96 -27.06
C SER A 86 -13.96 16.51 -27.34
N LYS A 87 -13.62 15.22 -27.15
CA LYS A 87 -12.25 14.67 -27.18
C LYS A 87 -11.28 15.29 -26.16
N ARG A 88 -11.73 16.22 -25.30
CA ARG A 88 -10.94 16.76 -24.21
C ARG A 88 -10.91 15.77 -23.05
N VAL A 89 -9.73 15.60 -22.46
CA VAL A 89 -9.57 14.82 -21.24
C VAL A 89 -10.03 15.66 -20.06
N ARG A 90 -10.98 15.14 -19.28
CA ARG A 90 -11.41 15.72 -18.02
C ARG A 90 -10.91 14.84 -16.88
N GLY A 91 -10.13 15.43 -15.97
CA GLY A 91 -9.74 14.79 -14.71
C GLY A 91 -10.75 15.12 -13.62
N THR A 92 -11.23 14.12 -12.90
CA THR A 92 -12.11 14.31 -11.73
C THR A 92 -11.56 13.56 -10.53
N SER A 93 -11.78 14.10 -9.33
CA SER A 93 -11.36 13.42 -8.10
C SER A 93 -12.13 12.12 -7.93
N GLN A 94 -11.42 11.05 -7.59
CA GLN A 94 -11.97 9.72 -7.36
C GLN A 94 -11.33 9.08 -6.14
N THR A 95 -12.09 8.22 -5.47
CA THR A 95 -11.59 7.38 -4.38
C THR A 95 -12.03 5.94 -4.60
N TRP A 96 -11.07 5.04 -4.68
CA TRP A 96 -11.28 3.60 -4.70
C TRP A 96 -11.16 3.03 -3.31
N VAL A 97 -12.15 2.26 -2.87
CA VAL A 97 -12.12 1.41 -1.69
C VAL A 97 -11.88 0.00 -2.18
N CYS A 98 -10.71 -0.55 -1.89
CA CYS A 98 -10.31 -1.87 -2.36
C CYS A 98 -10.20 -2.83 -1.19
N GLN A 99 -11.04 -3.87 -1.19
CA GLN A 99 -10.92 -4.99 -0.28
C GLN A 99 -9.88 -5.96 -0.84
N LEU A 100 -8.80 -6.20 -0.09
CA LEU A 100 -7.77 -7.17 -0.46
C LEU A 100 -8.34 -8.59 -0.41
N TYR A 101 -8.07 -9.35 -1.46
CA TYR A 101 -8.16 -10.81 -1.43
C TYR A 101 -6.94 -11.36 -0.71
N VAL A 102 -7.19 -12.03 0.40
CA VAL A 102 -6.16 -12.64 1.24
C VAL A 102 -6.40 -14.14 1.37
N PRO A 103 -5.35 -14.97 1.44
CA PRO A 103 -5.49 -16.38 1.79
C PRO A 103 -6.21 -16.56 3.13
N GLY A 104 -6.96 -17.65 3.30
CA GLY A 104 -7.71 -17.92 4.54
C GLY A 104 -6.84 -18.04 5.80
N ASN A 105 -5.54 -18.31 5.65
CA ASN A 105 -4.56 -18.36 6.73
C ASN A 105 -3.74 -17.06 6.87
N ALA A 106 -4.17 -15.95 6.24
CA ALA A 106 -3.52 -14.66 6.41
C ALA A 106 -3.87 -14.04 7.77
N VAL A 107 -2.85 -13.69 8.54
CA VAL A 107 -3.00 -13.14 9.90
C VAL A 107 -2.64 -11.66 10.01
N GLY A 108 -1.92 -11.14 9.02
CA GLY A 108 -1.61 -9.71 8.92
C GLY A 108 -0.58 -9.46 7.84
N PHE A 109 0.36 -8.57 8.13
CA PHE A 109 1.43 -8.20 7.23
C PHE A 109 2.78 -8.51 7.84
N ARG A 110 3.72 -8.87 6.98
CA ARG A 110 5.13 -8.87 7.28
C ARG A 110 5.76 -7.68 6.59
N VAL A 111 6.52 -6.91 7.35
CA VAL A 111 7.11 -5.65 6.95
C VAL A 111 8.63 -5.76 7.04
N LYS A 112 9.31 -5.52 5.91
CA LYS A 112 10.77 -5.51 5.82
C LYS A 112 11.24 -4.10 5.57
N ASP A 113 12.22 -3.64 6.34
CA ASP A 113 12.73 -2.28 6.19
C ASP A 113 13.48 -2.14 4.86
N LEU A 114 13.24 -1.03 4.17
CA LEU A 114 13.94 -0.65 2.94
C LEU A 114 15.14 0.25 3.23
N HIS A 115 15.22 0.80 4.44
CA HIS A 115 16.30 1.67 4.88
C HIS A 115 16.71 1.32 6.31
N ARG A 116 17.97 1.59 6.66
CA ARG A 116 18.50 1.54 8.01
C ARG A 116 19.28 2.83 8.26
N ALA A 117 18.92 3.58 9.30
CA ALA A 117 19.54 4.87 9.62
C ALA A 117 19.59 5.83 8.41
N GLY A 118 18.48 5.96 7.67
CA GLY A 118 18.41 6.75 6.43
C GLY A 118 19.05 6.13 5.18
N VAL A 119 19.83 5.05 5.31
CA VAL A 119 20.56 4.41 4.19
C VAL A 119 19.75 3.28 3.57
N ALA A 120 19.62 3.26 2.24
CA ALA A 120 18.88 2.22 1.53
C ALA A 120 19.53 0.84 1.68
N ILE A 121 18.72 -0.18 1.97
CA ILE A 121 19.16 -1.57 2.07
C ILE A 121 19.10 -2.20 0.66
N PRO A 122 20.13 -2.95 0.24
CA PRO A 122 20.11 -3.66 -1.04
C PRO A 122 18.89 -4.59 -1.17
N ARG A 123 18.24 -4.59 -2.34
CA ARG A 123 16.99 -5.34 -2.57
C ARG A 123 17.10 -6.85 -2.30
N GLY A 124 18.25 -7.46 -2.55
CA GLY A 124 18.50 -8.87 -2.22
C GLY A 124 18.40 -9.13 -0.72
N ALA A 125 19.08 -8.31 0.08
CA ALA A 125 19.04 -8.39 1.54
C ALA A 125 17.64 -8.11 2.12
N VAL A 126 16.87 -7.19 1.50
CA VAL A 126 15.47 -6.97 1.88
C VAL A 126 14.65 -8.25 1.69
N ARG A 127 14.80 -8.96 0.56
CA ARG A 127 14.00 -10.15 0.25
C ARG A 127 14.26 -11.30 1.22
N GLU A 128 15.53 -11.51 1.56
CA GLU A 128 15.99 -12.59 2.45
C GLU A 128 15.72 -12.30 3.95
N GLY A 129 15.42 -11.05 4.30
CA GLY A 129 15.15 -10.64 5.68
C GLY A 129 13.86 -11.25 6.27
N SER A 130 13.89 -11.55 7.58
CA SER A 130 12.78 -12.15 8.31
C SER A 130 11.57 -11.23 8.53
N GLY A 131 11.78 -9.91 8.46
CA GLY A 131 10.74 -8.88 8.63
C GLY A 131 10.08 -8.85 10.02
N THR A 132 9.30 -7.80 10.27
CA THR A 132 8.46 -7.68 11.47
C THR A 132 7.03 -7.99 11.09
N ARG A 133 6.35 -8.82 11.88
CA ARG A 133 4.98 -9.29 11.59
C ARG A 133 3.98 -8.57 12.48
N GLY A 134 2.81 -8.25 11.93
CA GLY A 134 1.77 -7.60 12.69
C GLY A 134 0.59 -7.11 11.86
N ARG A 135 -0.27 -6.33 12.49
CA ARG A 135 -1.39 -5.64 11.84
C ARG A 135 -0.92 -4.28 11.35
N LEU A 136 -0.93 -4.08 10.03
CA LEU A 136 -0.56 -2.81 9.40
C LEU A 136 -1.78 -1.90 9.33
N VAL A 137 -1.61 -0.66 9.76
CA VAL A 137 -2.60 0.40 9.66
C VAL A 137 -1.98 1.61 8.98
N VAL A 138 -2.70 2.22 8.05
CA VAL A 138 -2.34 3.51 7.46
C VAL A 138 -3.53 4.44 7.64
N ALA A 139 -3.29 5.63 8.18
CA ALA A 139 -4.30 6.66 8.39
C ALA A 139 -3.67 8.04 8.51
N GLY A 140 -4.49 9.10 8.41
CA GLY A 140 -4.07 10.45 8.78
C GLY A 140 -3.92 10.59 10.29
N ASP A 141 -2.80 11.17 10.74
CA ASP A 141 -2.53 11.48 12.15
C ASP A 141 -1.71 12.78 12.25
N HIS A 142 -1.76 13.44 13.41
CA HIS A 142 -0.89 14.58 13.68
C HIS A 142 0.53 14.10 13.99
N SER A 143 1.52 14.60 13.24
CA SER A 143 2.92 14.31 13.52
C SER A 143 3.53 15.45 14.31
N ASN A 144 3.93 15.17 15.55
CA ASN A 144 4.67 16.12 16.37
C ASN A 144 6.01 16.51 15.73
N ALA A 145 6.73 15.54 15.15
CA ALA A 145 8.04 15.78 14.54
C ALA A 145 7.97 16.64 13.26
N LEU A 146 6.82 16.66 12.57
CA LEU A 146 6.60 17.51 11.38
C LEU A 146 5.70 18.73 11.66
N HIS A 147 5.16 18.84 12.87
CA HIS A 147 4.19 19.85 13.29
C HIS A 147 2.99 20.00 12.33
N ARG A 148 2.50 18.90 11.74
CA ARG A 148 1.36 18.90 10.82
C ARG A 148 0.65 17.56 10.75
N ASN A 149 -0.58 17.57 10.25
CA ASN A 149 -1.29 16.35 9.90
C ASN A 149 -0.62 15.70 8.67
N THR A 150 -0.44 14.40 8.74
CA THR A 150 0.21 13.62 7.68
C THR A 150 -0.30 12.19 7.69
N THR A 151 -0.10 11.47 6.58
CA THR A 151 -0.37 10.04 6.55
C THR A 151 0.70 9.31 7.34
N CYS A 152 0.29 8.46 8.27
CA CYS A 152 1.16 7.63 9.08
C CYS A 152 0.87 6.16 8.80
N ALA A 153 1.93 5.35 8.72
CA ALA A 153 1.80 3.90 8.71
C ALA A 153 2.33 3.35 10.04
N GLU A 154 1.57 2.44 10.63
CA GLU A 154 1.89 1.81 11.89
C GLU A 154 1.77 0.30 11.77
N LEU A 155 2.78 -0.39 12.29
CA LEU A 155 2.73 -1.83 12.45
C LEU A 155 2.50 -2.16 13.93
N HIS A 156 1.35 -2.74 14.22
CA HIS A 156 0.96 -3.18 15.55
C HIS A 156 1.23 -4.67 15.71
N SER A 157 1.63 -5.12 16.91
CA SER A 157 1.75 -6.55 17.18
C SER A 157 0.41 -7.28 16.92
N HIS A 158 0.50 -8.58 16.62
CA HIS A 158 -0.66 -9.46 16.56
C HIS A 158 -1.34 -9.59 17.94
N GLN A 159 -0.55 -9.48 19.01
CA GLN A 159 -1.04 -9.39 20.38
C GLN A 159 -1.55 -7.97 20.68
N ILE A 160 -2.43 -7.84 21.68
CA ILE A 160 -2.92 -6.53 22.13
C ILE A 160 -1.73 -5.72 22.66
N ALA A 161 -1.34 -4.70 21.91
CA ALA A 161 -0.29 -3.75 22.27
C ALA A 161 -0.85 -2.35 22.17
N THR A 162 -0.57 -1.52 23.18
CA THR A 162 -0.99 -0.11 23.22
C THR A 162 -0.20 0.74 22.23
N PHE A 163 1.03 0.33 21.90
CA PHE A 163 1.95 1.08 21.04
C PHE A 163 2.32 0.29 19.79
N PRO A 164 2.53 0.97 18.65
CA PRO A 164 3.01 0.34 17.44
C PRO A 164 4.46 -0.13 17.61
N GLN A 165 4.79 -1.29 17.03
CA GLN A 165 6.16 -1.81 16.97
C GLN A 165 7.03 -1.03 15.98
N LYS A 166 6.41 -0.49 14.93
CA LYS A 166 7.06 0.36 13.93
C LYS A 166 6.13 1.46 13.48
N ARG A 167 6.70 2.62 13.14
CA ARG A 167 5.95 3.77 12.63
C ARG A 167 6.72 4.46 11.50
N LEU A 168 6.01 4.79 10.42
CA LEU A 168 6.43 5.74 9.38
C LEU A 168 5.51 6.95 9.41
N ILE A 169 6.09 8.15 9.38
CA ILE A 169 5.34 9.40 9.19
C ILE A 169 5.54 9.90 7.76
N ASN A 170 4.63 10.74 7.26
CA ASN A 170 4.63 11.19 5.86
C ASN A 170 4.68 10.02 4.88
N CYS A 171 3.86 9.01 5.18
CA CYS A 171 3.78 7.75 4.47
C CYS A 171 3.10 7.93 3.10
N SER A 172 3.67 7.31 2.08
CA SER A 172 3.14 7.24 0.72
C SER A 172 3.28 5.84 0.16
N LEU A 173 2.33 5.45 -0.70
CA LEU A 173 2.42 4.20 -1.45
C LEU A 173 3.36 4.39 -2.64
N LEU A 174 4.51 3.73 -2.60
CA LEU A 174 5.54 3.85 -3.62
C LEU A 174 5.24 2.96 -4.82
N TRP A 175 4.87 1.71 -4.56
CA TRP A 175 4.69 0.70 -5.58
C TRP A 175 3.79 -0.44 -5.05
N MET A 176 3.10 -1.15 -5.94
CA MET A 176 2.30 -2.33 -5.59
C MET A 176 2.29 -3.33 -6.75
N SER A 177 2.70 -4.58 -6.49
CA SER A 177 2.50 -5.74 -7.37
C SER A 177 1.32 -6.59 -6.93
N ASP A 178 1.07 -7.67 -7.67
CA ASP A 178 0.16 -8.78 -7.36
C ASP A 178 0.21 -9.32 -5.91
N SER A 179 1.34 -9.23 -5.23
CA SER A 179 1.62 -9.95 -3.97
C SER A 179 2.25 -9.09 -2.87
N THR A 180 2.90 -7.98 -3.22
CA THR A 180 3.58 -7.11 -2.26
C THR A 180 3.37 -5.63 -2.61
N PHE A 181 3.63 -4.74 -1.66
CA PHE A 181 3.62 -3.31 -1.89
C PHE A 181 4.65 -2.59 -1.05
N GLU A 182 5.10 -1.44 -1.52
CA GLU A 182 6.13 -0.62 -0.88
C GLU A 182 5.52 0.66 -0.32
N LEU A 183 5.74 0.91 0.96
CA LEU A 183 5.48 2.18 1.61
C LEU A 183 6.80 2.95 1.77
N GLY A 184 6.76 4.25 1.52
CA GLY A 184 7.87 5.16 1.75
C GLY A 184 7.46 6.24 2.74
N GLY A 185 8.41 6.74 3.54
CA GLY A 185 8.13 7.81 4.49
C GLY A 185 9.36 8.20 5.26
N LEU A 186 9.14 8.68 6.47
CA LEU A 186 10.19 9.11 7.40
C LEU A 186 10.11 8.30 8.69
N HIS A 187 11.27 8.02 9.25
CA HIS A 187 11.43 7.50 10.60
C HIS A 187 11.93 8.63 11.51
N VAL A 188 11.42 8.66 12.74
CA VAL A 188 11.88 9.58 13.78
C VAL A 188 12.92 8.86 14.61
N SER A 189 14.19 9.25 14.44
CA SER A 189 15.31 8.78 15.26
C SER A 189 15.36 9.65 16.51
N PRO A 190 15.15 9.08 17.72
CA PRO A 190 15.04 9.88 18.94
C PRO A 190 16.36 10.58 19.26
N ALA A 191 16.27 11.72 19.95
CA ALA A 191 17.45 12.38 20.49
C ALA A 191 18.21 11.46 21.45
N HIS A 192 19.53 11.45 21.36
CA HIS A 192 20.41 10.64 22.21
C HIS A 192 21.72 11.37 22.46
N ASP A 193 22.09 11.52 23.73
CA ASP A 193 23.21 12.35 24.17
C ASP A 193 23.15 13.76 23.54
N ASP A 194 24.20 14.16 22.84
CA ASP A 194 24.29 15.45 22.14
C ASP A 194 23.61 15.45 20.76
N ARG A 195 23.04 14.31 20.33
CA ARG A 195 22.39 14.22 19.02
C ARG A 195 20.92 14.62 19.14
N PRO A 196 20.48 15.67 18.42
CA PRO A 196 19.06 16.02 18.39
C PRO A 196 18.25 14.93 17.69
N GLU A 197 16.93 14.98 17.85
CA GLU A 197 16.01 14.15 17.08
C GLU A 197 16.24 14.34 15.57
N GLN A 198 16.23 13.25 14.81
CA GLN A 198 16.46 13.27 13.37
C GLN A 198 15.30 12.64 12.61
N LEU A 199 14.97 13.27 11.48
CA LEU A 199 14.02 12.71 10.51
C LEU A 199 14.80 12.02 9.39
N GLU A 200 14.75 10.70 9.39
CA GLU A 200 15.50 9.88 8.47
C GLU A 200 14.58 9.29 7.40
N ARG A 201 15.13 9.13 6.19
CA ARG A 201 14.42 8.42 5.13
C ARG A 201 14.15 6.98 5.54
N ALA A 202 12.93 6.53 5.37
CA ALA A 202 12.52 5.18 5.67
C ALA A 202 11.53 4.62 4.65
N GLY A 203 11.26 3.33 4.75
CA GLY A 203 10.30 2.65 3.90
C GLY A 203 10.19 1.19 4.24
N TRP A 204 9.09 0.58 3.82
CA TRP A 204 8.68 -0.78 4.15
C TRP A 204 8.26 -1.53 2.90
N LEU A 205 8.84 -2.71 2.68
CA LEU A 205 8.25 -3.72 1.81
C LEU A 205 7.24 -4.53 2.63
N CYS A 206 5.98 -4.50 2.22
CA CYS A 206 4.87 -5.14 2.89
C CYS A 206 4.41 -6.37 2.08
N GLU A 207 4.35 -7.51 2.75
CA GLU A 207 3.85 -8.78 2.20
C GLU A 207 2.79 -9.37 3.14
N LEU A 208 1.87 -10.18 2.61
CA LEU A 208 0.89 -10.88 3.44
C LEU A 208 1.60 -11.88 4.35
N ASP A 209 1.38 -11.77 5.66
CA ASP A 209 1.86 -12.75 6.62
C ASP A 209 0.83 -13.87 6.72
N THR A 210 1.27 -15.07 6.34
CA THR A 210 0.46 -16.29 6.41
C THR A 210 0.99 -17.18 7.51
N GLU A 211 0.10 -17.78 8.29
CA GLU A 211 0.47 -18.87 9.18
C GLU A 211 0.93 -20.05 8.33
N VAL A 212 2.24 -20.25 8.29
CA VAL A 212 2.81 -21.48 7.75
C VAL A 212 2.53 -22.56 8.79
N ARG A 213 1.70 -23.54 8.43
CA ARG A 213 1.47 -24.71 9.27
C ARG A 213 2.82 -25.32 9.62
N GLU A 214 3.15 -25.41 10.90
CA GLU A 214 4.32 -26.16 11.33
C GLU A 214 4.14 -27.61 10.87
N LEU A 215 5.05 -28.10 10.03
CA LEU A 215 5.09 -29.51 9.70
C LEU A 215 5.37 -30.27 10.99
N SER A 216 4.57 -31.29 11.28
CA SER A 216 4.90 -32.16 12.40
C SER A 216 6.28 -32.77 12.17
N LYS A 217 7.02 -33.08 13.25
CA LYS A 217 8.35 -33.74 13.16
C LYS A 217 8.33 -34.99 12.27
N ARG A 218 7.18 -35.66 12.17
CA ARG A 218 6.96 -36.83 11.31
C ARG A 218 6.87 -36.46 9.82
N GLU A 219 6.18 -35.38 9.48
CA GLU A 219 6.05 -34.89 8.09
C GLU A 219 7.35 -34.27 7.58
N ALA A 220 8.07 -33.54 8.44
CA ALA A 220 9.39 -32.99 8.11
C ALA A 220 10.44 -34.11 7.84
N ARG A 221 10.29 -35.28 8.47
CA ARG A 221 11.12 -36.46 8.21
C ARG A 221 10.75 -37.20 6.93
N LEU A 222 9.51 -37.10 6.46
CA LEU A 222 9.04 -37.74 5.21
C LEU A 222 9.41 -36.93 3.95
N LEU A 223 9.83 -35.68 4.12
CA LEU A 223 10.24 -34.78 3.03
C LEU A 223 11.78 -34.73 2.84
N ARG A 224 12.55 -35.51 3.61
CA ARG A 224 14.01 -35.71 3.44
C ARG A 224 14.27 -37.08 2.86
#